data_AF-A0A6S6ST45-F1
#
_entry.id   AF-A0A6S6ST45-F1
#
_cell.length_a   1.000
_cell.length_b   1.000
_cell.length_c   1.000
_cell.angle_alpha   90.00
_cell.angle_beta   90.00
_cell.angle_gamma   90.00
#
_symmetry.space_group_name_H-M   'P 1'
#
loop_
_entity.id
_entity.type
_entity.pdbx_description
1 polymer ?
#
loop_
_entity_poly.entity_id
_entity_poly.type
_entity_poly.pdbx_seq_one_letter_code
_entity_poly.pdbx_strand_id
1 'polypeptide(L)'
;SILIDEARTPLIISGPVQRDTVHYVQANKIALQMEKGAKADTKPGEAEQITGDFYVDEKNKQVVMTEQGLQKAQDLFEVENLYSLENASLSHHLDQAMKAQYLFVEDIDYVSRNGEIVIVDEFTGRLSEGRRFSEGLHQAIEAKEGVEVKDESQTLAEITYQNYFRGYEKLAGMTGTAQTEATEFAEIYSLEVLSIPTNLPIARKDMNDLIYNTEKEKLDAVAKKVQELHTSGQPVLIGTASIEKSELVHQRLKAAKIPHNTLNAKNHENEAQIIMEAGKKGAVTVATNMAGRGVDIKITDEIKALGGLYILGTERHESRRIDNQLRGRSGRQGDPGASQFYLSLDDNLLRIFGGDKIRNIMNKLGVEEGEYIDSKIVTRSV
;
A
#
# COMPACT_ATOMS: atom_id res chain seq x y z
N SER A 1 13.54 -4.47 7.12
CA SER A 1 12.73 -4.59 5.90
C SER A 1 11.78 -5.74 5.97
N ILE A 2 12.22 -6.99 5.91
CA ILE A 2 11.30 -8.14 6.02
C ILE A 2 10.42 -8.02 7.29
N LEU A 3 11.07 -7.93 8.46
CA LEU A 3 10.38 -7.96 9.76
C LEU A 3 9.67 -6.65 10.17
N ILE A 4 9.73 -5.59 9.35
CA ILE A 4 9.18 -4.26 9.70
C ILE A 4 8.43 -3.64 8.52
N ASP A 5 9.11 -3.44 7.38
CA ASP A 5 8.52 -2.79 6.19
C ASP A 5 7.51 -3.72 5.50
N GLU A 6 7.93 -4.96 5.21
CA GLU A 6 7.11 -5.97 4.52
C GLU A 6 6.11 -6.63 5.47
N ALA A 7 6.42 -6.65 6.76
CA ALA A 7 5.56 -7.19 7.82
C ALA A 7 4.31 -6.34 8.12
N ARG A 8 4.08 -5.23 7.41
CA ARG A 8 2.88 -4.40 7.54
C ARG A 8 1.64 -5.08 6.98
N THR A 9 1.81 -5.97 6.01
CA THR A 9 0.74 -6.74 5.36
C THR A 9 0.92 -8.22 5.63
N PRO A 10 -0.17 -8.97 5.92
CA PRO A 10 -0.09 -10.41 6.14
C PRO A 10 0.21 -11.17 4.83
N LEU A 11 0.73 -12.39 4.98
CA LEU A 11 0.82 -13.37 3.89
C LEU A 11 -0.55 -14.02 3.72
N ILE A 12 -1.14 -13.87 2.54
CA ILE A 12 -2.48 -14.37 2.21
C ILE A 12 -2.35 -15.36 1.05
N ILE A 13 -2.94 -16.55 1.22
CA ILE A 13 -3.18 -17.49 0.14
C ILE A 13 -4.64 -17.34 -0.25
N SER A 14 -4.88 -16.79 -1.45
CA SER A 14 -6.22 -16.69 -2.03
C SER A 14 -6.39 -17.71 -3.13
N GLY A 15 -7.57 -18.34 -3.18
CA GLY A 15 -7.96 -19.23 -4.27
C GLY A 15 -9.19 -18.68 -5.00
N PRO A 16 -9.33 -18.95 -6.30
CA PRO A 16 -10.61 -18.74 -6.97
C PRO A 16 -11.61 -19.69 -6.33
N VAL A 17 -12.75 -19.16 -5.89
CA VAL A 17 -13.88 -20.01 -5.57
C VAL A 17 -14.62 -20.25 -6.88
N GLN A 18 -14.44 -21.42 -7.49
CA GLN A 18 -15.35 -21.88 -8.54
C GLN A 18 -16.70 -22.18 -7.88
N ARG A 19 -17.51 -21.14 -7.72
CA ARG A 19 -18.96 -21.25 -7.60
C ARG A 19 -19.51 -20.96 -8.99
N ASP A 20 -20.37 -21.82 -9.50
CA ASP A 20 -21.04 -21.56 -10.77
C ASP A 20 -21.82 -20.24 -10.65
N THR A 21 -21.33 -19.20 -11.32
CA THR A 21 -21.96 -17.86 -11.38
C THR A 21 -23.39 -17.92 -11.92
N VAL A 22 -23.69 -18.99 -12.67
CA VAL A 22 -25.05 -19.37 -13.11
C VAL A 22 -26.04 -19.39 -11.94
N HIS A 23 -25.62 -19.85 -10.77
CA HIS A 23 -26.52 -19.98 -9.63
C HIS A 23 -26.93 -18.65 -9.00
N TYR A 24 -26.10 -17.60 -9.05
CA TYR A 24 -26.50 -16.27 -8.55
C TYR A 24 -27.61 -15.67 -9.42
N VAL A 25 -27.48 -15.79 -10.74
CA VAL A 25 -28.50 -15.31 -11.69
C VAL A 25 -29.80 -16.11 -11.55
N GLN A 26 -29.70 -17.44 -11.41
CA GLN A 26 -30.86 -18.30 -11.18
C GLN A 26 -31.54 -18.01 -9.84
N ALA A 27 -30.76 -17.89 -8.76
CA ALA A 27 -31.27 -17.58 -7.43
C ALA A 27 -31.98 -16.23 -7.40
N ASN A 28 -31.44 -15.19 -8.08
CA ASN A 28 -32.11 -13.90 -8.20
C ASN A 28 -33.46 -14.01 -8.93
N LYS A 29 -33.53 -14.78 -10.04
CA LYS A 29 -34.80 -15.02 -10.75
C LYS A 29 -35.83 -15.75 -9.89
N ILE A 30 -35.40 -16.66 -9.02
CA ILE A 30 -36.26 -17.39 -8.09
C ILE A 30 -36.73 -16.44 -6.99
N ALA A 31 -35.82 -15.65 -6.40
CA ALA A 31 -36.14 -14.66 -5.37
C ALA A 31 -37.25 -13.70 -5.84
N LEU A 32 -37.19 -13.21 -7.08
CA LEU A 32 -38.21 -12.34 -7.67
C LEU A 32 -39.60 -13.00 -7.85
N GLN A 33 -39.67 -14.33 -7.87
CA GLN A 33 -40.92 -15.08 -7.97
C GLN A 33 -41.55 -15.39 -6.61
N MET A 34 -40.83 -15.12 -5.51
CA MET A 34 -41.33 -15.37 -4.15
C MET A 34 -42.19 -14.21 -3.67
N GLU A 35 -43.27 -14.53 -2.97
CA GLU A 35 -44.21 -13.55 -2.45
C GLU A 35 -43.87 -13.16 -1.00
N LYS A 36 -43.56 -11.87 -0.80
CA LYS A 36 -43.34 -11.30 0.53
C LYS A 36 -44.65 -11.30 1.30
N GLY A 37 -44.69 -11.98 2.43
CA GLY A 37 -45.77 -11.88 3.40
C GLY A 37 -45.38 -11.12 4.65
N ALA A 38 -46.15 -11.32 5.72
CA ALA A 38 -45.98 -10.64 6.99
C ALA A 38 -46.14 -11.62 8.16
N LYS A 39 -45.39 -11.35 9.23
CA LYS A 39 -45.54 -11.98 10.53
C LYS A 39 -46.40 -11.06 11.40
N ALA A 40 -47.57 -11.52 11.84
CA ALA A 40 -48.42 -10.76 12.73
C ALA A 40 -47.88 -10.81 14.19
N ASP A 41 -47.99 -9.70 14.92
CA ASP A 41 -47.64 -9.65 16.35
C ASP A 41 -48.64 -10.45 17.17
N THR A 42 -48.29 -11.70 17.50
CA THR A 42 -49.09 -12.58 18.36
C THR A 42 -48.70 -12.46 19.84
N LYS A 43 -49.68 -12.55 20.73
CA LYS A 43 -49.43 -12.57 22.19
C LYS A 43 -48.73 -13.88 22.59
N PRO A 44 -47.96 -13.91 23.69
CA PRO A 44 -47.30 -15.12 24.16
C PRO A 44 -48.33 -16.25 24.38
N GLY A 45 -48.22 -17.34 23.60
CA GLY A 45 -49.09 -18.52 23.69
C GLY A 45 -50.10 -18.70 22.54
N GLU A 46 -50.20 -17.76 21.59
CA GLU A 46 -50.97 -17.93 20.35
C GLU A 46 -50.08 -18.41 19.19
N ALA A 47 -50.67 -19.16 18.24
CA ALA A 47 -49.95 -19.63 17.05
C ALA A 47 -49.59 -18.44 16.15
N GLU A 48 -48.31 -18.33 15.78
CA GLU A 48 -47.81 -17.27 14.91
C GLU A 48 -48.54 -17.31 13.56
N GLN A 49 -49.21 -16.21 13.19
CA GLN A 49 -49.82 -16.09 11.86
C GLN A 49 -48.78 -15.52 10.90
N ILE A 50 -48.21 -16.41 10.09
CA ILE A 50 -47.23 -16.07 9.06
C ILE A 50 -47.92 -16.28 7.70
N THR A 51 -47.84 -15.28 6.84
CA THR A 51 -48.36 -15.33 5.47
C THR A 51 -47.21 -15.26 4.46
N GLY A 52 -47.48 -15.66 3.21
CA GLY A 52 -46.52 -15.58 2.10
C GLY A 52 -45.42 -16.63 2.10
N ASP A 53 -44.53 -16.53 1.12
CA ASP A 53 -43.39 -17.43 0.94
C ASP A 53 -42.25 -17.09 1.92
N PHE A 54 -42.11 -15.82 2.30
CA PHE A 54 -41.12 -15.36 3.28
C PHE A 54 -41.59 -14.08 3.97
N TYR A 55 -40.95 -13.72 5.07
CA TYR A 55 -41.09 -12.41 5.70
C TYR A 55 -39.71 -11.79 6.00
N VAL A 56 -39.69 -10.47 6.17
CA VAL A 56 -38.46 -9.72 6.45
C VAL A 56 -38.47 -9.30 7.91
N ASP A 57 -37.46 -9.73 8.66
CA ASP A 57 -37.17 -9.25 10.00
C ASP A 57 -36.17 -8.09 9.90
N GLU A 58 -36.70 -6.86 9.83
CA GLU A 58 -35.89 -5.64 9.72
C GLU A 58 -35.04 -5.40 10.97
N LYS A 59 -35.48 -5.87 12.14
CA LYS A 59 -34.76 -5.69 13.41
C LYS A 59 -33.46 -6.50 13.42
N ASN A 60 -33.51 -7.71 12.88
CA ASN A 60 -32.34 -8.59 12.76
C ASN A 60 -31.67 -8.51 11.39
N LYS A 61 -32.18 -7.67 10.46
CA LYS A 61 -31.78 -7.61 9.04
C LYS A 61 -31.71 -9.01 8.42
N GLN A 62 -32.78 -9.81 8.56
CA GLN A 62 -32.85 -11.16 8.03
C GLN A 62 -34.11 -11.38 7.20
N VAL A 63 -33.99 -12.24 6.18
CA VAL A 63 -35.13 -12.75 5.43
C VAL A 63 -35.40 -14.16 5.91
N VAL A 64 -36.60 -14.41 6.42
CA VAL A 64 -36.97 -15.72 6.99
C VAL A 64 -37.95 -16.41 6.05
N MET A 65 -37.57 -17.60 5.60
CA MET A 65 -38.37 -18.43 4.71
C MET A 65 -39.49 -19.14 5.48
N THR A 66 -40.70 -19.20 4.92
CA THR A 66 -41.80 -20.02 5.46
C THR A 66 -41.73 -21.45 4.92
N GLU A 67 -42.48 -22.39 5.51
CA GLU A 67 -42.60 -23.75 4.96
C GLU A 67 -43.16 -23.73 3.53
N GLN A 68 -44.12 -22.84 3.25
CA GLN A 68 -44.67 -22.64 1.91
C GLN A 68 -43.61 -22.14 0.94
N GLY A 69 -42.82 -21.12 1.31
CA GLY A 69 -41.76 -20.60 0.47
C GLY A 69 -40.63 -21.59 0.26
N LEU A 70 -40.31 -22.41 1.26
CA LEU A 70 -39.34 -23.49 1.13
C LEU A 70 -39.79 -24.52 0.08
N GLN A 71 -41.06 -24.95 0.13
CA GLN A 71 -41.60 -25.88 -0.86
C GLN A 71 -41.57 -25.26 -2.27
N LYS A 72 -41.99 -24.00 -2.41
CA LYS A 72 -41.95 -23.29 -3.68
C LYS A 72 -40.52 -23.14 -4.22
N ALA A 73 -39.55 -22.84 -3.35
CA ALA A 73 -38.15 -22.76 -3.73
C ALA A 73 -37.62 -24.11 -4.23
N GLN A 74 -37.96 -25.21 -3.53
CA GLN A 74 -37.61 -26.58 -3.95
C GLN A 74 -38.18 -26.92 -5.34
N ASP A 75 -39.44 -26.57 -5.59
CA ASP A 75 -40.08 -26.78 -6.89
C ASP A 75 -39.41 -25.95 -8.00
N LEU A 76 -39.05 -24.69 -7.72
CA LEU A 76 -38.38 -23.78 -8.66
C LEU A 76 -36.91 -24.16 -8.94
N PHE A 77 -36.23 -24.76 -7.96
CA PHE A 77 -34.89 -25.32 -8.12
C PHE A 77 -34.90 -26.76 -8.69
N GLU A 78 -36.07 -27.38 -8.81
CA GLU A 78 -36.26 -28.78 -9.22
C GLU A 78 -35.51 -29.79 -8.31
N VAL A 79 -35.52 -29.55 -6.99
CA VAL A 79 -34.85 -30.39 -5.99
C VAL A 79 -35.80 -30.90 -4.92
N GLU A 80 -35.62 -32.14 -4.45
CA GLU A 80 -36.47 -32.71 -3.40
C GLU A 80 -36.25 -32.08 -2.02
N ASN A 81 -35.00 -31.73 -1.69
CA ASN A 81 -34.63 -31.13 -0.41
C ASN A 81 -33.52 -30.10 -0.60
N LEU A 82 -33.85 -28.83 -0.38
CA LEU A 82 -32.91 -27.71 -0.54
C LEU A 82 -31.80 -27.70 0.53
N TYR A 83 -32.03 -28.30 1.70
CA TYR A 83 -31.07 -28.36 2.81
C TYR A 83 -30.23 -29.64 2.82
N SER A 84 -30.29 -30.46 1.77
CA SER A 84 -29.36 -31.57 1.62
C SER A 84 -27.93 -31.04 1.43
N LEU A 85 -26.93 -31.84 1.83
CA LEU A 85 -25.51 -31.51 1.66
C LEU A 85 -25.15 -31.21 0.20
N GLU A 86 -25.82 -31.86 -0.74
CA GLU A 86 -25.62 -31.68 -2.18
C GLU A 86 -26.15 -30.33 -2.68
N ASN A 87 -27.19 -29.78 -2.03
CA ASN A 87 -27.84 -28.52 -2.42
C ASN A 87 -27.46 -27.32 -1.53
N ALA A 88 -26.50 -27.50 -0.62
CA ALA A 88 -26.10 -26.45 0.33
C ALA A 88 -25.70 -25.14 -0.37
N SER A 89 -25.09 -25.22 -1.56
CA SER A 89 -24.75 -24.06 -2.38
C SER A 89 -25.98 -23.31 -2.90
N LEU A 90 -27.02 -24.02 -3.36
CA LEU A 90 -28.28 -23.44 -3.84
C LEU A 90 -29.03 -22.72 -2.72
N SER A 91 -29.11 -23.36 -1.55
CA SER A 91 -29.71 -22.76 -0.34
C SER A 91 -29.00 -21.45 0.03
N HIS A 92 -27.66 -21.47 0.05
CA HIS A 92 -26.87 -20.28 0.34
C HIS A 92 -27.07 -19.18 -0.71
N HIS A 93 -27.06 -19.50 -2.01
CA HIS A 93 -27.29 -18.50 -3.05
C HIS A 93 -28.70 -17.90 -3.00
N LEU A 94 -29.73 -18.69 -2.68
CA LEU A 94 -31.08 -18.18 -2.48
C LEU A 94 -31.14 -17.20 -1.30
N ASP A 95 -30.55 -17.56 -0.15
CA ASP A 95 -30.51 -16.67 1.02
C ASP A 95 -29.84 -15.32 0.68
N GLN A 96 -28.70 -15.34 -0.02
CA GLN A 96 -28.02 -14.11 -0.45
C GLN A 96 -28.83 -13.31 -1.48
N ALA A 97 -29.50 -13.97 -2.42
CA ALA A 97 -30.38 -13.30 -3.39
C ALA A 97 -31.58 -12.63 -2.71
N MET A 98 -32.22 -13.32 -1.75
CA MET A 98 -33.32 -12.77 -0.96
C MET A 98 -32.86 -11.56 -0.13
N LYS A 99 -31.70 -11.65 0.52
CA LYS A 99 -31.11 -10.52 1.24
C LYS A 99 -30.84 -9.34 0.30
N ALA A 100 -30.18 -9.57 -0.83
CA ALA A 100 -29.89 -8.53 -1.81
C ALA A 100 -31.16 -7.83 -2.32
N GLN A 101 -32.23 -8.61 -2.57
CA GLN A 101 -33.48 -8.08 -3.12
C GLN A 101 -34.30 -7.29 -2.10
N TYR A 102 -34.37 -7.74 -0.84
CA TYR A 102 -35.34 -7.24 0.14
C TYR A 102 -34.75 -6.49 1.33
N LEU A 103 -33.43 -6.53 1.54
CA LEU A 103 -32.76 -5.81 2.63
C LEU A 103 -31.78 -4.75 2.15
N PHE A 104 -31.18 -4.91 0.96
CA PHE A 104 -30.20 -3.97 0.43
C PHE A 104 -30.84 -3.11 -0.67
N VAL A 105 -30.74 -1.80 -0.53
CA VAL A 105 -31.39 -0.81 -1.39
C VAL A 105 -30.33 0.03 -2.11
N GLU A 106 -30.51 0.21 -3.43
CA GLU A 106 -29.70 1.11 -4.22
C GLU A 106 -29.85 2.56 -3.70
N ASP A 107 -28.76 3.33 -3.76
CA ASP A 107 -28.62 4.69 -3.23
C ASP A 107 -28.70 4.83 -1.70
N ILE A 108 -28.82 3.71 -0.96
CA ILE A 108 -28.77 3.68 0.50
C ILE A 108 -27.59 2.83 0.97
N ASP A 109 -27.56 1.55 0.58
CA ASP A 109 -26.55 0.59 1.03
C ASP A 109 -25.40 0.43 0.01
N TYR A 110 -25.72 0.64 -1.27
CA TYR A 110 -24.76 0.58 -2.38
C TYR A 110 -25.20 1.49 -3.53
N VAL A 111 -24.29 1.76 -4.47
CA VAL A 111 -24.58 2.44 -5.74
C VAL A 111 -24.05 1.62 -6.91
N SER A 112 -24.80 1.60 -8.01
CA SER A 112 -24.35 1.01 -9.28
C SER A 112 -23.70 2.08 -10.15
N ARG A 113 -22.39 1.96 -10.41
CA ARG A 113 -21.64 2.95 -11.21
C ARG A 113 -20.62 2.29 -12.10
N ASN A 114 -20.57 2.71 -13.37
CA ASN A 114 -19.64 2.19 -14.39
C ASN A 114 -19.69 0.65 -14.56
N GLY A 115 -20.85 0.03 -14.29
CA GLY A 115 -20.97 -1.42 -14.31
C GLY A 115 -20.28 -2.10 -13.13
N GLU A 116 -20.16 -1.43 -11.98
CA GLU A 116 -19.66 -2.00 -10.72
C GLU A 116 -20.55 -1.56 -9.55
N ILE A 117 -20.64 -2.42 -8.53
CA ILE A 117 -21.34 -2.13 -7.28
C ILE A 117 -20.35 -1.53 -6.28
N VAL A 118 -20.66 -0.34 -5.76
CA VAL A 118 -19.84 0.35 -4.76
C VAL A 118 -20.62 0.48 -3.46
N ILE A 119 -20.03 0.06 -2.35
CA ILE A 119 -20.67 0.09 -1.03
C ILE A 119 -20.76 1.52 -0.51
N VAL A 120 -21.91 1.89 0.05
CA VAL A 120 -22.09 3.14 0.78
C VAL A 120 -21.87 2.85 2.27
N ASP A 121 -20.97 3.59 2.91
CA ASP A 121 -20.74 3.46 4.35
C ASP A 121 -21.93 4.04 5.13
N GLU A 122 -22.61 3.21 5.93
CA GLU A 122 -23.84 3.58 6.67
C GLU A 122 -23.64 4.78 7.63
N PHE A 123 -22.42 5.02 8.14
CA PHE A 123 -22.16 6.07 9.11
C PHE A 123 -21.75 7.40 8.47
N THR A 124 -21.04 7.33 7.35
CA THR A 124 -20.41 8.50 6.73
C THR A 124 -21.03 8.89 5.39
N GLY A 125 -21.83 8.01 4.78
CA GLY A 125 -22.38 8.16 3.44
C GLY A 125 -21.31 8.16 2.33
N ARG A 126 -20.07 7.77 2.67
CA ARG A 126 -18.95 7.75 1.71
C ARG A 126 -18.96 6.47 0.90
N LEU A 127 -18.57 6.60 -0.36
CA LEU A 127 -18.37 5.47 -1.26
C LEU A 127 -17.07 4.73 -0.88
N SER A 128 -17.19 3.42 -0.65
CA SER A 128 -16.08 2.52 -0.33
C SER A 128 -15.66 1.75 -1.56
N GLU A 129 -14.84 2.36 -2.41
CA GLU A 129 -14.28 1.72 -3.61
C GLU A 129 -13.32 0.58 -3.23
N GLY A 130 -13.41 -0.54 -3.96
CA GLY A 130 -12.56 -1.73 -3.75
C GLY A 130 -12.96 -2.63 -2.57
N ARG A 131 -14.00 -2.30 -1.81
CA ARG A 131 -14.59 -3.20 -0.80
C ARG A 131 -15.74 -4.00 -1.40
N ARG A 132 -15.86 -5.26 -1.00
CA ARG A 132 -16.98 -6.14 -1.37
C ARG A 132 -17.70 -6.63 -0.11
N PHE A 133 -19.00 -6.88 -0.22
CA PHE A 133 -19.76 -7.53 0.85
C PHE A 133 -19.31 -9.00 0.97
N SER A 134 -19.32 -9.52 2.18
CA SER A 134 -18.89 -10.89 2.50
C SER A 134 -19.94 -11.94 2.12
N GLU A 135 -19.53 -13.22 2.16
CA GLU A 135 -20.40 -14.39 2.01
C GLU A 135 -21.20 -14.43 0.69
N GLY A 136 -20.63 -13.91 -0.39
CA GLY A 136 -21.28 -13.92 -1.70
C GLY A 136 -22.44 -12.92 -1.86
N LEU A 137 -22.71 -12.07 -0.86
CA LEU A 137 -23.76 -11.05 -0.95
C LEU A 137 -23.49 -10.04 -2.06
N HIS A 138 -22.21 -9.69 -2.28
CA HIS A 138 -21.84 -8.71 -3.29
C HIS A 138 -22.19 -9.21 -4.70
N GLN A 139 -21.91 -10.49 -4.97
CA GLN A 139 -22.28 -11.17 -6.21
C GLN A 139 -23.80 -11.26 -6.39
N ALA A 140 -24.55 -11.46 -5.30
CA ALA A 140 -26.00 -11.44 -5.34
C ALA A 140 -26.55 -10.05 -5.71
N ILE A 141 -25.94 -8.97 -5.21
CA ILE A 141 -26.28 -7.59 -5.59
C ILE A 141 -25.87 -7.31 -7.05
N GLU A 142 -24.70 -7.75 -7.50
CA GLU A 142 -24.30 -7.67 -8.91
C GLU A 142 -25.34 -8.37 -9.81
N ALA A 143 -25.79 -9.57 -9.44
CA ALA A 143 -26.81 -10.32 -10.16
C ALA A 143 -28.20 -9.65 -10.12
N LYS A 144 -28.54 -8.98 -9.02
CA LYS A 144 -29.76 -8.16 -8.87
C LYS A 144 -29.77 -6.99 -9.84
N GLU A 145 -28.68 -6.25 -9.91
CA GLU A 145 -28.55 -5.05 -10.76
C GLU A 145 -28.20 -5.37 -12.22
N GLY A 146 -28.05 -6.64 -12.58
CA GLY A 146 -27.69 -7.07 -13.93
C GLY A 146 -26.26 -6.68 -14.33
N VAL A 147 -25.39 -6.46 -13.34
CA VAL A 147 -23.95 -6.21 -13.50
C VAL A 147 -23.22 -7.54 -13.69
N GLU A 148 -22.06 -7.51 -14.36
CA GLU A 148 -21.20 -8.69 -14.49
C GLU A 148 -20.79 -9.21 -13.11
N VAL A 149 -21.22 -10.44 -12.77
CA VAL A 149 -20.90 -11.08 -11.51
C VAL A 149 -19.44 -11.51 -11.53
N LYS A 150 -18.60 -10.89 -10.71
CA LYS A 150 -17.18 -11.22 -10.65
C LYS A 150 -16.92 -12.32 -9.64
N ASP A 151 -16.08 -13.28 -10.02
CA ASP A 151 -15.67 -14.39 -9.15
C ASP A 151 -15.16 -13.90 -7.78
N GLU A 152 -15.47 -14.68 -6.75
CA GLU A 152 -14.94 -14.44 -5.42
C GLU A 152 -13.52 -15.02 -5.31
N SER A 153 -12.59 -14.20 -4.82
CA SER A 153 -11.34 -14.70 -4.27
C SER A 153 -11.54 -14.94 -2.79
N GLN A 154 -11.47 -16.20 -2.34
CA GLN A 154 -11.54 -16.53 -0.92
C GLN A 154 -10.12 -16.64 -0.34
N THR A 155 -9.92 -16.09 0.84
CA THR A 155 -8.72 -16.34 1.64
C THR A 155 -8.76 -17.76 2.23
N LEU A 156 -7.88 -18.63 1.76
CA LEU A 156 -7.75 -20.01 2.22
C LEU A 156 -6.87 -20.13 3.47
N ALA A 157 -5.84 -19.29 3.55
CA ALA A 157 -4.94 -19.22 4.69
C ALA A 157 -4.34 -17.82 4.80
N GLU A 158 -4.10 -17.40 6.04
CA GLU A 158 -3.45 -16.13 6.35
C GLU A 158 -2.48 -16.30 7.52
N ILE A 159 -1.31 -15.66 7.44
CA ILE A 159 -0.38 -15.53 8.56
C ILE A 159 0.38 -14.21 8.49
N THR A 160 0.59 -13.56 9.63
CA THR A 160 1.44 -12.36 9.69
C THR A 160 2.92 -12.77 9.70
N TYR A 161 3.80 -11.92 9.15
CA TYR A 161 5.24 -12.16 9.22
C TYR A 161 5.75 -12.32 10.65
N GLN A 162 5.20 -11.53 11.57
CA GLN A 162 5.49 -11.59 13.00
C GLN A 162 5.24 -12.98 13.56
N ASN A 163 4.05 -13.54 13.31
CA ASN A 163 3.68 -14.88 13.78
C ASN A 163 4.45 -15.98 13.07
N TYR A 164 4.67 -15.83 11.76
CA TYR A 164 5.46 -16.78 10.97
C TYR A 164 6.88 -16.94 11.52
N PHE A 165 7.60 -15.82 11.73
CA PHE A 165 8.98 -15.86 12.22
C PHE A 165 9.09 -16.23 13.70
N ARG A 166 8.06 -15.98 14.52
CA ARG A 166 7.98 -16.48 15.90
C ARG A 166 7.89 -18.01 16.00
N GLY A 167 7.48 -18.69 14.93
CA GLY A 167 7.43 -20.15 14.88
C GLY A 167 8.79 -20.85 14.80
N TYR A 168 9.88 -20.10 14.56
CA TYR A 168 11.23 -20.66 14.49
C TYR A 168 11.82 -20.86 15.89
N GLU A 169 12.46 -22.00 16.14
CA GLU A 169 13.16 -22.28 17.42
C GLU A 169 14.25 -21.25 17.71
N LYS A 170 14.94 -20.78 16.66
CA LYS A 170 15.97 -19.74 16.75
C LYS A 170 15.82 -18.76 15.60
N LEU A 171 15.70 -17.49 15.95
CA LEU A 171 15.64 -16.38 15.01
C LEU A 171 16.85 -15.46 15.20
N ALA A 172 17.45 -15.02 14.09
CA ALA A 172 18.51 -14.02 14.08
C ALA A 172 18.43 -13.21 12.77
N GLY A 173 18.96 -11.99 12.79
CA GLY A 173 18.96 -11.13 11.61
C GLY A 173 20.16 -10.19 11.61
N MET A 174 20.46 -9.63 10.44
CA MET A 174 21.51 -8.63 10.27
C MET A 174 21.05 -7.52 9.34
N THR A 175 21.40 -6.28 9.67
CA THR A 175 21.18 -5.11 8.83
C THR A 175 22.02 -3.95 9.35
N GLY A 176 22.36 -3.00 8.46
CA GLY A 176 23.11 -1.79 8.85
C GLY A 176 22.27 -0.75 9.60
N THR A 177 20.96 -0.93 9.74
CA THR A 177 20.05 0.11 10.24
C THR A 177 18.98 -0.44 11.21
N ALA A 178 19.32 -1.38 12.10
CA ALA A 178 18.36 -1.93 13.06
C ALA A 178 18.18 -1.07 14.33
N GLN A 179 19.20 -0.29 14.73
CA GLN A 179 19.25 0.34 16.05
C GLN A 179 18.08 1.30 16.33
N THR A 180 17.54 1.95 15.31
CA THR A 180 16.39 2.86 15.45
C THR A 180 15.11 2.16 15.85
N GLU A 181 14.98 0.88 15.50
CA GLU A 181 13.79 0.04 15.73
C GLU A 181 14.08 -1.07 16.75
N ALA A 182 15.09 -0.88 17.61
CA ALA A 182 15.53 -1.91 18.55
C ALA A 182 14.42 -2.35 19.52
N THR A 183 13.56 -1.41 19.95
CA THR A 183 12.40 -1.69 20.79
C THR A 183 11.41 -2.64 20.10
N GLU A 184 11.11 -2.39 18.82
CA GLU A 184 10.21 -3.24 18.03
C GLU A 184 10.76 -4.67 17.88
N PHE A 185 12.07 -4.81 17.62
CA PHE A 185 12.72 -6.12 17.58
C PHE A 185 12.67 -6.87 18.92
N ALA A 186 12.86 -6.17 20.04
CA ALA A 186 12.82 -6.77 21.36
C ALA A 186 11.40 -7.19 21.77
N GLU A 187 10.40 -6.34 21.55
CA GLU A 187 9.01 -6.61 21.94
C GLU A 187 8.34 -7.65 21.04
N ILE A 188 8.54 -7.56 19.73
CA ILE A 188 7.89 -8.46 18.77
C ILE A 188 8.68 -9.75 18.61
N TYR A 189 9.99 -9.71 18.49
CA TYR A 189 10.77 -10.92 18.14
C TYR A 189 11.67 -11.42 19.27
N SER A 190 11.69 -10.75 20.43
CA SER A 190 12.63 -11.03 21.51
C SER A 190 14.09 -11.01 21.04
N LEU A 191 14.39 -10.14 20.07
CA LEU A 191 15.71 -9.96 19.50
C LEU A 191 16.36 -8.69 20.04
N GLU A 192 17.54 -8.84 20.65
CA GLU A 192 18.40 -7.71 20.99
C GLU A 192 19.15 -7.21 19.75
N VAL A 193 19.22 -5.88 19.59
CA VAL A 193 19.98 -5.25 18.50
C VAL A 193 21.36 -4.85 19.01
N LEU A 194 22.39 -5.49 18.46
CA LEU A 194 23.79 -5.18 18.74
C LEU A 194 24.41 -4.40 17.58
N SER A 195 24.91 -3.20 17.88
CA SER A 195 25.64 -2.38 16.92
C SER A 195 27.09 -2.83 16.82
N ILE A 196 27.44 -3.50 15.72
CA ILE A 196 28.81 -3.95 15.44
C ILE A 196 29.65 -2.78 14.91
N PRO A 197 30.85 -2.53 15.48
CA PRO A 197 31.75 -1.49 14.98
C PRO A 197 32.11 -1.67 13.50
N THR A 198 32.30 -0.57 12.78
CA THR A 198 32.76 -0.62 11.39
C THR A 198 34.23 -1.05 11.32
N ASN A 199 34.59 -1.77 10.25
CA ASN A 199 35.98 -2.19 10.01
C ASN A 199 36.95 -1.00 9.90
N LEU A 200 36.50 0.08 9.25
CA LEU A 200 37.23 1.33 9.11
C LEU A 200 36.35 2.51 9.54
N PRO A 201 36.93 3.62 10.04
CA PRO A 201 36.17 4.82 10.39
C PRO A 201 35.41 5.38 9.17
N ILE A 202 34.19 5.85 9.39
CA ILE A 202 33.37 6.43 8.32
C ILE A 202 33.92 7.82 7.96
N ALA A 203 34.33 8.00 6.69
CA ALA A 203 34.79 9.28 6.16
C ALA A 203 33.71 10.07 5.39
N ARG A 204 32.48 9.52 5.28
CA ARG A 204 31.35 10.15 4.60
C ARG A 204 30.91 11.42 5.33
N LYS A 205 30.67 12.49 4.56
CA LYS A 205 30.11 13.74 5.06
C LYS A 205 28.59 13.77 4.87
N ASP A 206 27.86 13.65 5.96
CA ASP A 206 26.40 13.79 5.96
C ASP A 206 26.03 15.26 6.19
N MET A 207 25.59 15.94 5.13
CA MET A 207 25.25 17.37 5.13
C MET A 207 23.85 17.62 5.69
N ASN A 208 23.59 18.87 6.07
CA ASN A 208 22.26 19.30 6.46
C ASN A 208 21.29 19.17 5.28
N ASP A 209 20.03 18.99 5.65
CA ASP A 209 18.92 18.96 4.71
C ASP A 209 18.65 20.37 4.16
N LEU A 210 18.38 20.46 2.85
CA LEU A 210 18.00 21.70 2.19
C LEU A 210 16.49 21.72 1.98
N ILE A 211 15.80 22.73 2.53
CA ILE A 211 14.34 22.81 2.48
C ILE A 211 13.93 23.97 1.58
N TYR A 212 13.21 23.63 0.52
CA TYR A 212 12.68 24.54 -0.49
C TYR A 212 11.19 24.81 -0.26
N ASN A 213 10.70 25.93 -0.77
CA ASN A 213 9.30 26.30 -0.60
C ASN A 213 8.37 25.42 -1.47
N THR A 214 8.78 25.14 -2.71
CA THR A 214 8.00 24.35 -3.67
C THR A 214 8.76 23.14 -4.21
N GLU A 215 8.01 22.12 -4.67
CA GLU A 215 8.62 20.95 -5.30
C GLU A 215 9.37 21.30 -6.59
N LYS A 216 8.90 22.30 -7.35
CA LYS A 216 9.57 22.77 -8.56
C LYS A 216 10.97 23.30 -8.23
N GLU A 217 11.09 24.20 -7.27
CA GLU A 217 12.37 24.77 -6.83
C GLU A 217 13.33 23.70 -6.34
N LYS A 218 12.82 22.73 -5.55
CA LYS A 218 13.58 21.56 -5.10
C LYS A 218 14.17 20.80 -6.29
N LEU A 219 13.36 20.44 -7.28
CA LEU A 219 13.80 19.65 -8.44
C LEU A 219 14.79 20.41 -9.32
N ASP A 220 14.60 21.72 -9.49
CA ASP A 220 15.53 22.58 -10.22
C ASP A 220 16.89 22.66 -9.51
N ALA A 221 16.89 22.77 -8.18
CA ALA A 221 18.11 22.72 -7.37
C ALA A 221 18.80 21.35 -7.42
N VAL A 222 18.04 20.25 -7.42
CA VAL A 222 18.58 18.89 -7.61
C VAL A 222 19.27 18.78 -8.97
N ALA A 223 18.61 19.20 -10.06
CA ALA A 223 19.21 19.14 -11.40
C ALA A 223 20.49 19.99 -11.49
N LYS A 224 20.49 21.20 -10.91
CA LYS A 224 21.67 22.05 -10.82
C LYS A 224 22.82 21.37 -10.07
N LYS A 225 22.53 20.76 -8.91
CA LYS A 225 23.55 20.07 -8.12
C LYS A 225 24.14 18.88 -8.86
N VAL A 226 23.29 18.09 -9.52
CA VAL A 226 23.71 16.94 -10.32
C VAL A 226 24.57 17.38 -11.50
N GLN A 227 24.22 18.49 -12.16
CA GLN A 227 25.04 19.07 -13.23
C GLN A 227 26.45 19.45 -12.73
N GLU A 228 26.55 20.11 -11.57
CA GLU A 228 27.85 20.48 -10.97
C GLU A 228 28.72 19.24 -10.72
N LEU A 229 28.14 18.21 -10.10
CA LEU A 229 28.84 16.96 -9.76
C LEU A 229 29.22 16.16 -11.02
N HIS A 230 28.31 16.06 -11.98
CA HIS A 230 28.56 15.39 -13.25
C HIS A 230 29.70 16.08 -14.02
N THR A 231 29.71 17.42 -14.04
CA THR A 231 30.75 18.22 -14.73
C THR A 231 32.12 18.09 -14.04
N SER A 232 32.16 17.97 -12.71
CA SER A 232 33.40 17.69 -11.97
C SER A 232 33.84 16.22 -12.06
N GLY A 233 32.97 15.34 -12.58
CA GLY A 233 33.20 13.91 -12.71
C GLY A 233 32.86 13.09 -11.45
N GLN A 234 32.31 13.71 -10.42
CA GLN A 234 31.88 13.01 -9.20
C GLN A 234 30.58 12.23 -9.45
N PRO A 235 30.51 10.92 -9.15
CA PRO A 235 29.31 10.13 -9.35
C PRO A 235 28.21 10.48 -8.36
N VAL A 236 26.96 10.39 -8.82
CA VAL A 236 25.76 10.71 -8.04
C VAL A 236 24.75 9.57 -8.10
N LEU A 237 24.31 9.13 -6.92
CA LEU A 237 23.15 8.26 -6.76
C LEU A 237 22.00 9.07 -6.14
N ILE A 238 20.92 9.21 -6.90
CA ILE A 238 19.73 9.96 -6.52
C ILE A 238 18.66 8.98 -6.05
N GLY A 239 18.19 9.10 -4.81
CA GLY A 239 17.11 8.29 -4.26
C GLY A 239 15.78 9.05 -4.25
N THR A 240 14.73 8.44 -4.80
CA THR A 240 13.35 8.96 -4.78
C THR A 240 12.42 8.01 -4.01
N ALA A 241 11.30 8.48 -3.44
CA ALA A 241 10.39 7.58 -2.71
C ALA A 241 9.35 6.87 -3.61
N SER A 242 9.15 7.33 -4.84
CA SER A 242 8.19 6.73 -5.76
C SER A 242 8.64 6.77 -7.23
N ILE A 243 8.00 5.93 -8.05
CA ILE A 243 8.24 5.87 -9.50
C ILE A 243 7.84 7.20 -10.15
N GLU A 244 6.74 7.81 -9.68
CA GLU A 244 6.29 9.12 -10.15
C GLU A 244 7.36 10.19 -9.90
N LYS A 245 7.93 10.25 -8.69
CA LYS A 245 9.01 11.19 -8.36
C LYS A 245 10.29 10.91 -9.16
N SER A 246 10.60 9.62 -9.38
CA SER A 246 11.71 9.20 -10.26
C SER A 246 11.54 9.73 -11.68
N GLU A 247 10.32 9.68 -12.23
CA GLU A 247 10.00 10.22 -13.55
C GLU A 247 10.09 11.74 -13.60
N LEU A 248 9.65 12.46 -12.55
CA LEU A 248 9.83 13.92 -12.48
C LEU A 248 11.31 14.33 -12.48
N VAL A 249 12.15 13.60 -11.73
CA VAL A 249 13.60 13.80 -11.73
C VAL A 249 14.18 13.48 -13.10
N HIS A 250 13.78 12.37 -13.72
CA HIS A 250 14.19 11.99 -15.08
C HIS A 250 13.94 13.11 -16.09
N GLN A 251 12.72 13.66 -16.11
CA GLN A 251 12.33 14.72 -17.02
C GLN A 251 13.18 15.99 -16.82
N ARG A 252 13.46 16.36 -15.57
CA ARG A 252 14.30 17.53 -15.23
C ARG A 252 15.75 17.33 -15.66
N LEU A 253 16.34 16.17 -15.39
CA LEU A 253 17.70 15.84 -15.82
C LEU A 253 17.82 15.78 -17.35
N LYS A 254 16.80 15.24 -18.03
CA LYS A 254 16.73 15.18 -19.49
C LYS A 254 16.63 16.59 -20.11
N ALA A 255 15.83 17.48 -19.53
CA ALA A 255 15.75 18.88 -19.95
C ALA A 255 17.10 19.61 -19.78
N ALA A 256 17.84 19.29 -18.72
CA ALA A 256 19.20 19.77 -18.48
C ALA A 256 20.28 19.09 -19.34
N LYS A 257 19.92 18.10 -20.18
CA LYS A 257 20.82 17.31 -21.02
C LYS A 257 21.89 16.53 -20.23
N ILE A 258 21.56 16.07 -19.03
CA ILE A 258 22.45 15.25 -18.19
C ILE A 258 22.23 13.77 -18.52
N PRO A 259 23.25 13.03 -19.00
CA PRO A 259 23.16 11.59 -19.19
C PRO A 259 22.96 10.89 -17.84
N HIS A 260 21.95 10.02 -17.74
CA HIS A 260 21.64 9.32 -16.49
C HIS A 260 20.92 8.00 -16.75
N ASN A 261 20.98 7.11 -15.77
CA ASN A 261 20.24 5.85 -15.73
C ASN A 261 19.11 5.91 -14.71
N THR A 262 18.01 5.19 -14.93
CA THR A 262 16.88 5.09 -13.99
C THR A 262 16.65 3.64 -13.57
N LEU A 263 16.33 3.43 -12.29
CA LEU A 263 16.05 2.12 -11.69
C LEU A 263 14.68 2.18 -11.00
N ASN A 264 13.75 1.33 -11.44
CA ASN A 264 12.34 1.39 -11.03
C ASN A 264 11.87 0.12 -10.28
N ALA A 265 12.80 -0.75 -9.85
CA ALA A 265 12.53 -1.98 -9.11
C ALA A 265 11.62 -3.00 -9.86
N LYS A 266 11.59 -2.94 -11.19
CA LYS A 266 10.78 -3.86 -12.03
C LYS A 266 11.60 -5.02 -12.60
N ASN A 267 12.92 -4.85 -12.77
CA ASN A 267 13.76 -5.87 -13.41
C ASN A 267 15.11 -6.01 -12.70
N HIS A 268 15.18 -6.88 -11.69
CA HIS A 268 16.29 -6.93 -10.74
C HIS A 268 17.66 -7.29 -11.35
N GLU A 269 17.74 -8.17 -12.36
CA GLU A 269 19.03 -8.62 -12.92
C GLU A 269 19.73 -7.50 -13.71
N ASN A 270 18.99 -6.77 -14.54
CA ASN A 270 19.52 -5.64 -15.30
C ASN A 270 19.83 -4.44 -14.38
N GLU A 271 19.01 -4.23 -13.34
CA GLU A 271 19.24 -3.16 -12.36
C GLU A 271 20.53 -3.36 -11.55
N ALA A 272 20.89 -4.62 -11.25
CA ALA A 272 22.13 -4.94 -10.57
C ALA A 272 23.37 -4.56 -11.39
N GLN A 273 23.32 -4.72 -12.71
CA GLN A 273 24.42 -4.30 -13.58
C GLN A 273 24.56 -2.78 -13.63
N ILE A 274 23.45 -2.06 -13.78
CA ILE A 274 23.45 -0.60 -13.83
C ILE A 274 23.97 0.00 -12.52
N ILE A 275 23.54 -0.53 -11.36
CA ILE A 275 23.96 0.01 -10.06
C ILE A 275 25.45 -0.27 -9.76
N MET A 276 26.02 -1.37 -10.24
CA MET A 276 27.48 -1.62 -10.14
C MET A 276 28.29 -0.52 -10.82
N GLU A 277 27.74 0.07 -11.88
CA GLU A 277 28.37 1.14 -12.65
C GLU A 277 28.12 2.54 -12.10
N ALA A 278 27.29 2.68 -11.05
CA ALA A 278 26.97 3.96 -10.44
C ALA A 278 28.17 4.65 -9.76
N GLY A 279 29.26 3.91 -9.51
CA GLY A 279 30.51 4.43 -8.94
C GLY A 279 31.51 4.99 -9.96
N LYS A 280 31.21 4.90 -11.27
CA LYS A 280 32.10 5.39 -12.34
C LYS A 280 32.11 6.92 -12.44
N LYS A 281 33.19 7.47 -13.00
CA LYS A 281 33.36 8.92 -13.20
C LYS A 281 32.17 9.52 -13.97
N GLY A 282 31.56 10.55 -13.38
CA GLY A 282 30.41 11.25 -13.94
C GLY A 282 29.13 10.42 -14.03
N ALA A 283 29.06 9.22 -13.43
CA ALA A 283 27.84 8.42 -13.47
C ALA A 283 26.71 9.12 -12.68
N VAL A 284 25.53 9.18 -13.29
CA VAL A 284 24.30 9.67 -12.64
C VAL A 284 23.27 8.57 -12.68
N THR A 285 22.82 8.12 -11.51
CA THR A 285 21.85 7.04 -11.37
C THR A 285 20.69 7.49 -10.50
N VAL A 286 19.48 7.39 -11.01
CA VAL A 286 18.23 7.63 -10.27
C VAL A 286 17.67 6.28 -9.83
N ALA A 287 17.49 6.10 -8.53
CA ALA A 287 16.99 4.88 -7.93
C ALA A 287 15.68 5.15 -7.18
N THR A 288 14.62 4.47 -7.62
CA THR A 288 13.34 4.49 -6.92
C THR A 288 13.42 3.61 -5.67
N ASN A 289 13.05 4.17 -4.52
CA ASN A 289 13.12 3.52 -3.21
C ASN A 289 14.49 2.90 -2.93
N MET A 290 14.52 1.58 -2.82
CA MET A 290 15.73 0.78 -2.59
C MET A 290 16.10 -0.04 -3.82
N ALA A 291 15.84 0.44 -5.04
CA ALA A 291 16.32 -0.23 -6.26
C ALA A 291 17.85 -0.41 -6.21
N GLY A 292 18.34 -1.56 -6.68
CA GLY A 292 19.76 -1.94 -6.53
C GLY A 292 20.15 -2.35 -5.10
N ARG A 293 19.20 -2.80 -4.27
CA ARG A 293 19.51 -3.28 -2.92
C ARG A 293 20.41 -4.51 -2.93
N GLY A 294 21.36 -4.56 -1.99
CA GLY A 294 22.29 -5.69 -1.86
C GLY A 294 23.53 -5.58 -2.75
N VAL A 295 23.50 -4.74 -3.79
CA VAL A 295 24.65 -4.55 -4.68
C VAL A 295 25.62 -3.50 -4.12
N ASP A 296 26.89 -3.84 -4.15
CA ASP A 296 27.99 -2.99 -3.70
C ASP A 296 28.41 -2.01 -4.81
N ILE A 297 28.55 -0.73 -4.48
CA ILE A 297 28.97 0.32 -5.43
C ILE A 297 30.42 0.66 -5.12
N LYS A 298 31.33 0.12 -5.93
CA LYS A 298 32.77 0.34 -5.77
C LYS A 298 33.21 1.62 -6.48
N ILE A 299 34.15 2.32 -5.88
CA ILE A 299 34.74 3.54 -6.43
C ILE A 299 36.26 3.38 -6.57
N THR A 300 36.84 4.01 -7.59
CA THR A 300 38.30 4.00 -7.85
C THR A 300 38.98 5.14 -7.09
N ASP A 301 40.31 5.13 -6.99
CA ASP A 301 41.07 6.20 -6.31
C ASP A 301 40.88 7.58 -6.94
N GLU A 302 40.65 7.64 -8.26
CA GLU A 302 40.26 8.87 -8.95
C GLU A 302 38.95 9.44 -8.37
N ILE A 303 37.95 8.58 -8.18
CA ILE A 303 36.66 8.97 -7.62
C ILE A 303 36.78 9.35 -6.15
N LYS A 304 37.64 8.66 -5.39
CA LYS A 304 37.94 9.03 -4.00
C LYS A 304 38.53 10.44 -3.92
N ALA A 305 39.45 10.80 -4.82
CA ALA A 305 40.02 12.14 -4.91
C ALA A 305 38.98 13.21 -5.28
N LEU A 306 37.94 12.84 -6.05
CA LEU A 306 36.79 13.70 -6.38
C LEU A 306 35.76 13.81 -5.23
N GLY A 307 36.01 13.21 -4.07
CA GLY A 307 35.13 13.26 -2.90
C GLY A 307 34.21 12.04 -2.74
N GLY A 308 34.38 11.01 -3.58
CA GLY A 308 33.64 9.74 -3.50
C GLY A 308 32.22 9.80 -4.06
N LEU A 309 31.43 8.75 -3.79
CA LEU A 309 30.04 8.68 -4.24
C LEU A 309 29.18 9.71 -3.49
N TYR A 310 28.45 10.54 -4.25
CA TYR A 310 27.49 11.49 -3.69
C TYR A 310 26.09 10.89 -3.64
N ILE A 311 25.50 10.86 -2.46
CA ILE A 311 24.12 10.43 -2.25
C ILE A 311 23.21 11.65 -2.18
N LEU A 312 22.21 11.70 -3.07
CA LEU A 312 21.21 12.76 -3.07
C LEU A 312 19.84 12.14 -2.79
N GLY A 313 19.22 12.50 -1.66
CA GLY A 313 17.81 12.16 -1.40
C GLY A 313 16.90 13.27 -1.88
N THR A 314 15.85 12.96 -2.65
CA THR A 314 14.89 13.96 -3.16
C THR A 314 13.72 14.24 -2.23
N GLU A 315 13.69 13.55 -1.10
CA GLU A 315 12.73 13.67 0.00
C GLU A 315 13.20 12.82 1.19
N ARG A 316 12.54 12.96 2.34
CA ARG A 316 12.72 12.12 3.52
C ARG A 316 11.59 11.10 3.63
N HIS A 317 11.93 9.88 4.04
CA HIS A 317 10.93 8.86 4.35
C HIS A 317 10.38 9.04 5.77
N GLU A 318 9.20 8.47 6.03
CA GLU A 318 8.61 8.44 7.38
C GLU A 318 9.52 7.75 8.41
N SER A 319 10.27 6.73 7.98
CA SER A 319 11.28 6.08 8.80
C SER A 319 12.68 6.51 8.40
N ARG A 320 13.41 7.12 9.34
CA ARG A 320 14.83 7.45 9.22
C ARG A 320 15.70 6.25 8.84
N ARG A 321 15.24 5.03 9.13
CA ARG A 321 15.91 3.80 8.74
C ARG A 321 16.08 3.68 7.23
N ILE A 322 15.09 4.11 6.43
CA ILE A 322 15.12 4.01 4.98
C ILE A 322 16.11 5.04 4.41
N ASP A 323 16.08 6.27 4.92
CA ASP A 323 17.04 7.31 4.54
C ASP A 323 18.48 6.91 4.87
N ASN A 324 18.70 6.31 6.05
CA ASN A 324 20.03 5.84 6.45
C ASN A 324 20.52 4.67 5.57
N GLN A 325 19.62 3.85 5.03
CA GLN A 325 19.97 2.83 4.03
C GLN A 325 20.45 3.46 2.72
N LEU A 326 19.82 4.57 2.29
CA LEU A 326 20.26 5.34 1.13
C LEU A 326 21.63 5.98 1.38
N ARG A 327 21.83 6.64 2.53
CA ARG A 327 23.14 7.19 2.94
C ARG A 327 24.24 6.14 2.96
N GLY A 328 23.92 4.96 3.49
CA GLY A 328 24.82 3.80 3.59
C GLY A 328 25.25 3.21 2.24
N ARG A 329 24.74 3.72 1.11
CA ARG A 329 25.26 3.38 -0.23
C ARG A 329 26.65 3.99 -0.47
N SER A 330 26.99 5.08 0.23
CA SER A 330 28.29 5.75 0.15
C SER A 330 29.08 5.61 1.46
N GLY A 331 30.40 5.84 1.39
CA GLY A 331 31.30 5.78 2.54
C GLY A 331 31.68 4.36 2.98
N ARG A 332 31.68 3.41 2.04
CA ARG A 332 31.94 2.00 2.34
C ARG A 332 33.41 1.78 2.66
N GLN A 333 33.70 0.97 3.68
CA GLN A 333 35.08 0.65 4.10
C GLN A 333 35.97 1.89 4.26
N GLY A 334 35.41 2.96 4.84
CA GLY A 334 36.14 4.21 5.09
C GLY A 334 36.40 5.07 3.86
N ASP A 335 35.82 4.72 2.71
CA ASP A 335 35.86 5.56 1.52
C ASP A 335 35.26 6.95 1.79
N PRO A 336 35.77 8.01 1.11
CA PRO A 336 35.12 9.30 1.15
C PRO A 336 33.76 9.24 0.46
N GLY A 337 32.92 10.19 0.79
CA GLY A 337 31.59 10.30 0.21
C GLY A 337 30.83 11.47 0.81
N ALA A 338 29.67 11.74 0.24
CA ALA A 338 28.76 12.76 0.73
C ALA A 338 27.33 12.26 0.71
N SER A 339 26.50 12.76 1.62
CA SER A 339 25.05 12.65 1.50
C SER A 339 24.36 13.98 1.78
N GLN A 340 23.32 14.29 1.00
CA GLN A 340 22.47 15.47 1.23
C GLN A 340 21.03 15.17 0.80
N PHE A 341 20.07 15.66 1.59
CA PHE A 341 18.65 15.53 1.29
C PHE A 341 18.09 16.89 0.89
N TYR A 342 17.25 16.87 -0.14
CA TYR A 342 16.54 18.00 -0.69
C TYR A 342 15.06 17.77 -0.39
N LEU A 343 14.43 18.68 0.35
CA LEU A 343 13.03 18.61 0.72
C LEU A 343 12.27 19.81 0.19
N SER A 344 10.97 19.64 0.01
CA SER A 344 10.01 20.69 -0.27
C SER A 344 8.92 20.71 0.81
N LEU A 345 8.39 21.89 1.11
CA LEU A 345 7.19 22.00 1.94
C LEU A 345 5.95 21.31 1.33
N ASP A 346 6.01 20.96 0.05
CA ASP A 346 4.98 20.16 -0.64
C ASP A 346 5.21 18.64 -0.53
N ASP A 347 6.34 18.19 0.02
CA ASP A 347 6.62 16.77 0.23
C ASP A 347 5.69 16.19 1.30
N ASN A 348 5.33 14.91 1.17
CA ASN A 348 4.35 14.26 2.03
C ASN A 348 4.70 14.40 3.53
N LEU A 349 5.96 14.14 3.88
CA LEU A 349 6.42 14.23 5.27
C LEU A 349 6.24 15.64 5.85
N LEU A 350 6.68 16.68 5.14
CA LEU A 350 6.61 18.06 5.65
C LEU A 350 5.18 18.60 5.64
N ARG A 351 4.34 18.18 4.69
CA ARG A 351 2.91 18.50 4.70
C ARG A 351 2.20 17.96 5.94
N ILE A 352 2.56 16.74 6.37
CA ILE A 352 2.00 16.12 7.57
C ILE A 352 2.64 16.73 8.84
N PHE A 353 3.94 17.03 8.80
CA PHE A 353 4.73 17.44 9.97
C PHE A 353 5.37 18.81 9.79
N GLY A 354 4.70 19.84 10.29
CA GLY A 354 5.33 21.16 10.54
C GLY A 354 5.54 22.05 9.32
N GLY A 355 5.09 21.65 8.13
CA GLY A 355 5.22 22.41 6.87
C GLY A 355 4.69 23.83 6.99
N ASP A 356 3.51 24.04 7.57
CA ASP A 356 2.93 25.38 7.75
C ASP A 356 3.76 26.28 8.67
N LYS A 357 4.37 25.71 9.72
CA LYS A 357 5.25 26.47 10.63
C LYS A 357 6.51 26.91 9.90
N ILE A 358 7.12 26.01 9.13
CA ILE A 358 8.32 26.31 8.34
C ILE A 358 7.99 27.32 7.23
N ARG A 359 6.86 27.16 6.54
CA ARG A 359 6.37 28.10 5.52
C ARG A 359 6.21 29.52 6.07
N ASN A 360 5.62 29.64 7.26
CA ASN A 360 5.48 30.93 7.93
C ASN A 360 6.83 31.56 8.31
N ILE A 361 7.82 30.74 8.67
CA ILE A 361 9.19 31.20 8.94
C ILE A 361 9.84 31.68 7.63
N MET A 362 9.73 30.92 6.55
CA MET A 362 10.26 31.30 5.23
C MET A 362 9.67 32.63 4.74
N ASN A 363 8.35 32.77 4.81
CA ASN A 363 7.66 34.00 4.42
C ASN A 363 8.07 35.20 5.27
N LYS A 364 8.31 35.02 6.58
CA LYS A 364 8.77 36.10 7.46
C LYS A 364 10.22 36.50 7.22
N LEU A 365 11.06 35.55 6.83
CA LEU A 365 12.46 35.79 6.50
C LEU A 365 12.64 36.40 5.11
N GLY A 366 11.59 36.42 4.28
CA GLY A 366 11.63 36.97 2.92
C GLY A 366 12.46 36.13 1.96
N VAL A 367 12.47 34.79 2.15
CA VAL A 367 13.21 33.84 1.31
C VAL A 367 12.74 33.98 -0.14
N GLU A 368 13.66 34.29 -1.07
CA GLU A 368 13.34 34.49 -2.48
C GLU A 368 13.07 33.17 -3.22
N GLU A 369 12.47 33.24 -4.41
CA GLU A 369 12.20 32.04 -5.23
C GLU A 369 13.51 31.30 -5.54
N GLY A 370 13.59 30.02 -5.17
CA GLY A 370 14.78 29.19 -5.39
C GLY A 370 15.81 29.24 -4.25
N GLU A 371 15.58 30.05 -3.22
CA GLU A 371 16.36 29.98 -1.97
C GLU A 371 15.86 28.83 -1.06
N TYR A 372 16.72 28.40 -0.14
CA TYR A 372 16.45 27.26 0.74
C TYR A 372 16.88 27.54 2.18
N ILE A 373 16.28 26.82 3.12
CA ILE A 373 16.76 26.76 4.49
C ILE A 373 17.82 25.67 4.60
N ASP A 374 19.03 26.05 5.04
CA ASP A 374 20.08 25.14 5.50
C ASP A 374 20.30 25.39 7.00
N SER A 375 19.76 24.52 7.84
CA SER A 375 19.88 24.64 9.29
C SER A 375 19.89 23.29 9.97
N LYS A 376 20.94 23.06 10.77
CA LYS A 376 21.10 21.86 11.59
C LYS A 376 19.95 21.65 12.59
N ILE A 377 19.31 22.74 13.03
CA ILE A 377 18.15 22.64 13.94
C ILE A 377 16.96 22.06 13.18
N VAL A 378 16.71 22.55 11.96
CA VAL A 378 15.59 22.09 11.16
C VAL A 378 15.82 20.65 10.67
N THR A 379 17.04 20.32 10.22
CA THR A 379 17.43 18.92 9.88
C THR A 379 17.24 17.95 11.04
N ARG A 380 17.33 18.38 12.30
CA ARG A 380 17.10 17.51 13.46
C ARG A 380 15.61 17.32 13.76
N SER A 381 14.78 18.31 13.44
CA SER A 381 13.33 18.29 13.67
C SER A 381 12.56 17.47 12.63
N VAL A 382 13.12 17.33 11.42
CA VAL A 382 12.70 16.36 10.40
C VAL A 382 13.35 15.02 10.72
#